data_AF-A0A7V3D619-F1
#
_entry.id   AF-A0A7V3D619-F1
#
_cell.length_a   1.000
_cell.length_b   1.000
_cell.length_c   1.000
_cell.angle_alpha   90.00
_cell.angle_beta   90.00
_cell.angle_gamma   90.00
#
_symmetry.space_group_name_H-M   'P 1'
#
loop_
_entity.id
_entity.type
_entity.pdbx_description
1 polymer ?
#
loop_
_entity_poly.entity_id
_entity_poly.type
_entity_poly.pdbx_seq_one_letter_code
_entity_poly.pdbx_strand_id
1 'polypeptide(L)'
;MAVDLSALEQRAQDPLFVAQCSLDGLRDRLPLRWPTPPDTPPSPKKRYRSQYVYLGWDDLKGSSIPEHLSLFDLILRLVDFEGVRPVLAQLLGWTSGRGWVPFDPVSLFLLHGWQLDNNWSRAETLRQLGKPANAGYARRFGFRDGCFPTEGGLRYFLTTLGSNSTGDDTVTVDEEQGIRIAIQQLNQLMVQSVLLLHEAGFVSPEAWEKALLCPDGMLHEAASRLRCTSVSETCYQPTSPVRPRPCPAKQKKRRGCDCDTAACAQICHHATPRDPEARYVWYTGSNQPGNPNEPIDGDQGGQPKGRGVYGYKSLRLQLADPVRRFSLTLLGDYMPANEREENPGAALLLQLESYYPTLHVDAVAGDAGFGYDLPLHVIYADLQARRVVDLRAHETDKDKQQWPLRGYDDRGRPICPFGYAYVANGYDAARRRYKWVCAHACQNKSQPVLRVDGAHYPPRECPYLGSEHPFGRIVNVGERFSDGSMRLV
;
A
#
# COMPACT_ATOMS: atom_id res chain seq x y z
N MET A 1 28.21 -13.96 20.28
CA MET A 1 27.19 -14.11 19.22
C MET A 1 25.96 -13.38 19.71
N ALA A 2 25.52 -12.33 19.03
CA ALA A 2 24.26 -11.67 19.38
C ALA A 2 23.13 -12.68 19.14
N VAL A 3 22.29 -12.92 20.15
CA VAL A 3 21.08 -13.73 19.98
C VAL A 3 20.18 -12.97 19.01
N ASP A 4 19.80 -13.62 17.92
CA ASP A 4 18.91 -13.03 16.92
C ASP A 4 17.48 -13.08 17.45
N LEU A 5 17.10 -12.05 18.18
CA LEU A 5 15.79 -11.94 18.82
C LEU A 5 14.73 -11.57 17.78
N SER A 6 13.58 -12.22 17.85
CA SER A 6 12.39 -11.83 17.08
C SER A 6 11.93 -10.42 17.44
N ALA A 7 11.13 -9.79 16.56
CA ALA A 7 10.55 -8.48 16.83
C ALA A 7 9.71 -8.44 18.13
N LEU A 8 9.06 -9.55 18.48
CA LEU A 8 8.31 -9.68 19.74
C LEU A 8 9.24 -9.69 20.95
N GLU A 9 10.32 -10.47 20.90
CA GLU A 9 11.30 -10.55 21.99
C GLU A 9 12.04 -9.22 22.18
N GLN A 10 12.38 -8.53 21.09
CA GLN A 10 12.98 -7.19 21.17
C GLN A 10 12.03 -6.17 21.81
N ARG A 11 10.74 -6.17 21.44
CA ARG A 11 9.73 -5.32 22.10
C ARG A 11 9.60 -5.64 23.59
N ALA A 12 9.64 -6.91 23.96
CA ALA A 12 9.56 -7.34 25.36
C ALA A 12 10.78 -6.86 26.19
N GLN A 13 11.89 -6.50 25.55
CA GLN A 13 13.07 -5.92 26.20
C GLN A 13 13.00 -4.39 26.35
N ASP A 14 12.03 -3.71 25.72
CA ASP A 14 11.82 -2.26 25.86
C ASP A 14 10.99 -1.98 27.13
N PRO A 15 11.61 -1.49 28.23
CA PRO A 15 10.91 -1.33 29.50
C PRO A 15 9.80 -0.27 29.42
N LEU A 16 9.97 0.76 28.59
CA LEU A 16 8.96 1.80 28.40
C LEU A 16 7.77 1.25 27.63
N PHE A 17 8.02 0.46 26.57
CA PHE A 17 6.95 -0.22 25.85
C PHE A 17 6.13 -1.11 26.78
N VAL A 18 6.81 -1.98 27.53
CA VAL A 18 6.17 -2.96 28.41
C VAL A 18 5.40 -2.25 29.53
N ALA A 19 6.00 -1.26 30.19
CA ALA A 19 5.32 -0.50 31.23
C ALA A 19 4.04 0.16 30.70
N GLN A 20 4.08 0.75 29.52
CA GLN A 20 2.95 1.47 28.92
C GLN A 20 1.88 0.55 28.33
N CYS A 21 2.27 -0.59 27.74
CA CYS A 21 1.38 -1.48 26.98
C CYS A 21 0.96 -2.73 27.76
N SER A 22 1.48 -2.93 28.97
CA SER A 22 0.98 -3.95 29.90
C SER A 22 -0.47 -3.67 30.27
N LEU A 23 -1.21 -4.71 30.67
CA LEU A 23 -2.59 -4.55 31.14
C LEU A 23 -2.65 -3.59 32.35
N ASP A 24 -1.67 -3.66 33.25
CA ASP A 24 -1.56 -2.74 34.38
C ASP A 24 -1.29 -1.30 33.93
N GLY A 25 -0.40 -1.10 32.95
CA GLY A 25 -0.13 0.23 32.38
C GLY A 25 -1.31 0.84 31.62
N LEU A 26 -2.17 0.00 31.05
CA LEU A 26 -3.37 0.42 30.34
C LEU A 26 -4.57 0.68 31.26
N ARG A 27 -4.53 0.22 32.52
CA ARG A 27 -5.69 0.14 33.41
C ARG A 27 -6.51 1.43 33.49
N ASP A 28 -5.84 2.56 33.68
CA ASP A 28 -6.47 3.87 33.86
C ASP A 28 -6.93 4.51 32.53
N ARG A 29 -6.61 3.86 31.40
CA ARG A 29 -6.92 4.30 30.04
C ARG A 29 -7.98 3.42 29.38
N LEU A 30 -8.40 2.33 30.03
CA LEU A 30 -9.39 1.42 29.49
C LEU A 30 -10.83 1.91 29.76
N PRO A 31 -11.75 1.74 28.79
CA PRO A 31 -11.52 1.18 27.45
C PRO A 31 -10.78 2.15 26.52
N LEU A 32 -9.98 1.59 25.61
CA LEU A 32 -9.48 2.32 24.46
C LEU A 32 -10.67 2.59 23.52
N ARG A 33 -11.16 3.83 23.49
CA ARG A 33 -12.34 4.19 22.71
C ARG A 33 -11.95 4.36 21.25
N TRP A 34 -12.55 3.58 20.36
CA TRP A 34 -12.38 3.76 18.93
C TRP A 34 -12.85 5.17 18.53
N PRO A 35 -12.00 6.00 17.93
CA PRO A 35 -12.32 7.40 17.71
C PRO A 35 -13.42 7.55 16.66
N THR A 36 -14.32 8.51 16.85
CA THR A 36 -15.27 8.95 15.80
C THR A 36 -14.68 10.19 15.13
N PRO A 37 -14.51 10.24 13.80
CA PRO A 37 -14.03 11.44 13.14
C PRO A 37 -14.94 12.64 13.47
N PRO A 38 -14.37 13.83 13.70
CA PRO A 38 -15.16 15.05 13.90
C PRO A 38 -16.20 15.22 12.80
N ASP A 39 -17.35 15.81 13.15
CA ASP A 39 -18.45 16.10 12.23
C ASP A 39 -19.13 14.88 11.58
N THR A 40 -18.74 13.64 11.93
CA THR A 40 -19.44 12.44 11.44
C THR A 40 -20.87 12.43 12.00
N PRO A 41 -21.91 12.45 11.15
CA PRO A 41 -23.29 12.44 11.64
C PRO A 41 -23.59 11.11 12.35
N PRO A 42 -24.38 11.14 13.44
CA PRO A 42 -24.79 9.92 14.12
C PRO A 42 -25.59 9.03 13.17
N SER A 43 -25.63 7.73 13.45
CA SER A 43 -26.49 6.83 12.68
C SER A 43 -27.94 7.33 12.67
N PRO A 44 -28.60 7.39 11.50
CA PRO A 44 -29.99 7.82 11.44
C PRO A 44 -30.95 6.75 11.98
N LYS A 45 -30.51 5.49 12.10
CA LYS A 45 -31.31 4.38 12.65
C LYS A 45 -31.37 4.50 14.17
N LYS A 46 -32.58 4.50 14.73
CA LYS A 46 -32.84 4.57 16.18
C LYS A 46 -33.06 3.22 16.85
N ARG A 47 -33.21 2.16 16.05
CA ARG A 47 -33.47 0.79 16.51
C ARG A 47 -32.71 -0.19 15.64
N TYR A 48 -32.25 -1.26 16.26
CA TYR A 48 -31.49 -2.33 15.64
C TYR A 48 -31.93 -3.71 16.17
N ARG A 49 -31.67 -4.76 15.39
CA ARG A 49 -31.94 -6.17 15.78
C ARG A 49 -30.90 -6.73 16.74
N SER A 50 -29.67 -6.26 16.63
CA SER A 50 -28.58 -6.40 17.61
C SER A 50 -28.27 -5.03 18.19
N GLN A 51 -27.57 -4.96 19.32
CA GLN A 51 -27.14 -3.70 19.89
C GLN A 51 -25.79 -3.89 20.54
N TYR A 52 -24.73 -3.43 19.87
CA TYR A 52 -23.39 -3.47 20.45
C TYR A 52 -23.35 -2.51 21.64
N VAL A 53 -22.83 -3.01 22.76
CA VAL A 53 -22.50 -2.23 23.95
C VAL A 53 -21.21 -2.79 24.49
N TYR A 54 -20.27 -1.93 24.87
CA TYR A 54 -19.03 -2.38 25.48
C TYR A 54 -19.32 -3.05 26.83
N LEU A 55 -18.84 -4.29 27.01
CA LEU A 55 -19.13 -5.11 28.19
C LEU A 55 -18.07 -5.04 29.29
N GLY A 56 -17.07 -4.16 29.14
CA GLY A 56 -15.99 -4.04 30.11
C GLY A 56 -14.88 -5.08 29.94
N TRP A 57 -13.85 -4.88 30.76
CA TRP A 57 -12.64 -5.70 30.87
C TRP A 57 -12.46 -6.28 32.28
N ASP A 58 -13.50 -6.26 33.11
CA ASP A 58 -13.44 -6.66 34.52
C ASP A 58 -12.93 -8.10 34.71
N ASP A 59 -13.20 -8.98 33.75
CA ASP A 59 -12.74 -10.37 33.75
C ASP A 59 -11.22 -10.52 33.54
N LEU A 60 -10.52 -9.43 33.19
CA LEU A 60 -9.05 -9.38 33.10
C LEU A 60 -8.37 -8.84 34.36
N LYS A 61 -9.11 -8.39 35.38
CA LYS A 61 -8.53 -7.76 36.59
C LYS A 61 -7.72 -8.71 37.49
N GLY A 62 -7.68 -10.01 37.19
CA GLY A 62 -6.87 -11.00 37.89
C GLY A 62 -5.37 -10.87 37.60
N SER A 63 -4.54 -11.59 38.37
CA SER A 63 -3.07 -11.53 38.30
C SER A 63 -2.47 -12.03 36.97
N SER A 64 -3.27 -12.72 36.15
CA SER A 64 -2.85 -13.27 34.87
C SER A 64 -4.00 -13.26 33.88
N ILE A 65 -3.70 -12.93 32.62
CA ILE A 65 -4.64 -13.08 31.52
C ILE A 65 -4.95 -14.58 31.35
N PRO A 66 -6.24 -14.99 31.33
CA PRO A 66 -6.57 -16.39 31.16
C PRO A 66 -6.05 -16.96 29.83
N GLU A 67 -5.33 -18.08 29.88
CA GLU A 67 -4.66 -18.71 28.71
C GLU A 67 -5.60 -19.08 27.55
N HIS A 68 -6.90 -19.22 27.83
CA HIS A 68 -7.91 -19.58 26.83
C HIS A 68 -8.38 -18.38 25.98
N LEU A 69 -8.00 -17.15 26.32
CA LEU A 69 -8.41 -15.97 25.56
C LEU A 69 -7.54 -15.79 24.31
N SER A 70 -8.19 -15.73 23.14
CA SER A 70 -7.53 -15.35 21.89
C SER A 70 -7.10 -13.88 21.88
N LEU A 71 -6.25 -13.48 20.93
CA LEU A 71 -5.95 -12.05 20.72
C LEU A 71 -7.23 -11.25 20.40
N PHE A 72 -8.15 -11.84 19.64
CA PHE A 72 -9.44 -11.24 19.34
C PHE A 72 -10.29 -11.03 20.61
N ASP A 73 -10.26 -11.99 21.55
CA ASP A 73 -10.92 -11.85 22.85
C ASP A 73 -10.41 -10.69 23.69
N LEU A 74 -9.10 -10.48 23.66
CA LEU A 74 -8.46 -9.36 24.35
C LEU A 74 -8.90 -8.04 23.72
N ILE A 75 -8.91 -7.96 22.39
CA ILE A 75 -9.38 -6.75 21.67
C ILE A 75 -10.82 -6.39 22.08
N LEU A 76 -11.74 -7.36 22.15
CA LEU A 76 -13.13 -7.13 22.57
C LEU A 76 -13.29 -6.64 24.03
N ARG A 77 -12.24 -6.77 24.84
CA ARG A 77 -12.19 -6.28 26.22
C ARG A 77 -11.44 -4.95 26.30
N LEU A 78 -10.38 -4.76 25.53
CA LEU A 78 -9.56 -3.57 25.61
C LEU A 78 -10.15 -2.38 24.84
N VAL A 79 -10.90 -2.65 23.77
CA VAL A 79 -11.38 -1.64 22.83
C VAL A 79 -12.89 -1.49 22.89
N ASP A 80 -13.36 -0.25 22.99
CA ASP A 80 -14.75 0.09 22.78
C ASP A 80 -14.98 0.56 21.33
N PHE A 81 -15.70 -0.25 20.55
CA PHE A 81 -15.99 -0.02 19.13
C PHE A 81 -17.19 0.89 18.85
N GLU A 82 -17.77 1.55 19.86
CA GLU A 82 -18.94 2.41 19.68
C GLU A 82 -18.71 3.51 18.63
N GLY A 83 -17.52 4.11 18.58
CA GLY A 83 -17.18 5.18 17.63
C GLY A 83 -17.11 4.75 16.16
N VAL A 84 -17.10 3.44 15.88
CA VAL A 84 -17.17 2.91 14.51
C VAL A 84 -18.59 3.02 13.94
N ARG A 85 -19.61 3.00 14.80
CA ARG A 85 -21.03 2.94 14.41
C ARG A 85 -21.46 4.06 13.44
N PRO A 86 -21.21 5.36 13.72
CA PRO A 86 -21.62 6.43 12.81
C PRO A 86 -20.92 6.32 11.45
N VAL A 87 -19.63 5.99 11.42
CA VAL A 87 -18.87 5.82 10.17
C VAL A 87 -19.43 4.68 9.32
N LEU A 88 -19.67 3.50 9.91
CA LEU A 88 -20.29 2.39 9.18
C LEU A 88 -21.70 2.71 8.70
N ALA A 89 -22.49 3.48 9.45
CA ALA A 89 -23.82 3.88 9.01
C ALA A 89 -23.77 4.77 7.74
N GLN A 90 -22.79 5.69 7.67
CA GLN A 90 -22.56 6.50 6.48
C GLN A 90 -22.06 5.65 5.30
N LEU A 91 -21.07 4.77 5.53
CA LEU A 91 -20.54 3.86 4.51
C LEU A 91 -21.60 2.88 4.00
N LEU A 92 -22.61 2.53 4.81
CA LEU A 92 -23.76 1.72 4.37
C LEU A 92 -24.82 2.53 3.60
N GLY A 93 -24.61 3.83 3.40
CA GLY A 93 -25.50 4.73 2.67
C GLY A 93 -26.82 5.00 3.42
N TRP A 94 -26.85 4.88 4.75
CA TRP A 94 -28.07 5.11 5.50
C TRP A 94 -28.32 6.62 5.65
N THR A 95 -29.40 7.09 5.05
CA THR A 95 -29.80 8.52 5.07
C THR A 95 -31.05 8.80 5.92
N SER A 96 -31.78 7.76 6.34
CA SER A 96 -33.02 7.91 7.10
C SER A 96 -33.21 6.84 8.17
N GLY A 97 -33.84 7.24 9.27
CA GLY A 97 -34.29 6.34 10.33
C GLY A 97 -35.53 5.51 9.97
N ARG A 98 -36.23 5.85 8.87
CA ARG A 98 -37.45 5.14 8.43
C ARG A 98 -37.11 3.80 7.77
N GLY A 99 -38.11 2.92 7.69
CA GLY A 99 -38.00 1.62 7.03
C GLY A 99 -37.53 0.49 7.94
N TRP A 100 -36.80 -0.47 7.36
CA TRP A 100 -36.38 -1.69 8.04
C TRP A 100 -35.44 -1.44 9.24
N VAL A 101 -35.50 -2.36 10.21
CA VAL A 101 -34.65 -2.40 11.42
C VAL A 101 -33.47 -3.33 11.14
N PRO A 102 -32.27 -2.81 10.80
CA PRO A 102 -31.12 -3.64 10.48
C PRO A 102 -30.45 -4.18 11.75
N PHE A 103 -29.45 -5.05 11.60
CA PHE A 103 -28.49 -5.29 12.67
C PHE A 103 -27.64 -4.04 12.92
N ASP A 104 -27.16 -3.87 14.14
CA ASP A 104 -26.17 -2.82 14.47
C ASP A 104 -24.94 -3.04 13.58
N PRO A 105 -24.46 -2.03 12.83
CA PRO A 105 -23.31 -2.21 11.96
C PRO A 105 -22.04 -2.58 12.73
N VAL A 106 -21.89 -2.19 14.01
CA VAL A 106 -20.75 -2.61 14.83
C VAL A 106 -20.81 -4.11 15.12
N SER A 107 -22.01 -4.66 15.38
CA SER A 107 -22.19 -6.12 15.51
C SER A 107 -21.72 -6.89 14.29
N LEU A 108 -22.05 -6.39 13.09
CA LEU A 108 -21.66 -7.02 11.82
C LEU A 108 -20.16 -6.85 11.54
N PHE A 109 -19.58 -5.69 11.86
CA PHE A 109 -18.15 -5.43 11.78
C PHE A 109 -17.34 -6.39 12.66
N LEU A 110 -17.73 -6.54 13.93
CA LEU A 110 -17.07 -7.48 14.84
C LEU A 110 -17.26 -8.93 14.43
N LEU A 111 -18.44 -9.31 13.96
CA LEU A 111 -18.70 -10.65 13.42
C LEU A 111 -17.81 -10.95 12.20
N HIS A 112 -17.57 -9.95 11.35
CA HIS A 112 -16.67 -10.09 10.22
C HIS A 112 -15.20 -10.17 10.66
N GLY A 113 -14.78 -9.37 11.64
CA GLY A 113 -13.45 -9.49 12.23
C GLY A 113 -13.19 -10.88 12.80
N TRP A 114 -14.18 -11.46 13.51
CA TRP A 114 -14.10 -12.81 14.04
C TRP A 114 -14.03 -13.88 12.94
N GLN A 115 -14.79 -13.69 11.85
CA GLN A 115 -14.70 -14.54 10.67
C GLN A 115 -13.28 -14.56 10.08
N LEU A 116 -12.65 -13.38 9.96
CA LEU A 116 -11.30 -13.25 9.41
C LEU A 116 -10.24 -13.86 10.32
N ASP A 117 -10.30 -13.58 11.62
CA ASP A 117 -9.38 -14.11 12.64
C ASP A 117 -9.36 -15.65 12.65
N ASN A 118 -10.51 -16.27 12.40
CA ASN A 118 -10.65 -17.73 12.37
C ASN A 118 -10.55 -18.33 10.96
N ASN A 119 -10.35 -17.52 9.92
CA ASN A 119 -10.33 -17.93 8.52
C ASN A 119 -11.54 -18.78 8.11
N TRP A 120 -12.73 -18.37 8.53
CA TRP A 120 -13.97 -19.10 8.27
C TRP A 120 -14.70 -18.58 7.04
N SER A 121 -15.46 -19.49 6.41
CA SER A 121 -16.52 -19.09 5.48
C SER A 121 -17.64 -18.37 6.24
N ARG A 122 -18.47 -17.58 5.53
CA ARG A 122 -19.67 -16.97 6.12
C ARG A 122 -20.60 -18.01 6.76
N ALA A 123 -20.81 -19.14 6.09
CA ALA A 123 -21.65 -20.22 6.58
C ALA A 123 -21.09 -20.85 7.86
N GLU A 124 -19.77 -21.07 7.92
CA GLU A 124 -19.11 -21.57 9.14
C GLU A 124 -19.19 -20.57 10.28
N THR A 125 -18.96 -19.28 10.01
CA THR A 125 -19.07 -18.21 11.01
C THR A 125 -20.45 -18.20 11.67
N LEU A 126 -21.53 -18.31 10.88
CA LEU A 126 -22.89 -18.33 11.42
C LEU A 126 -23.21 -19.61 12.20
N ARG A 127 -22.66 -20.77 11.78
CA ARG A 127 -22.74 -22.01 12.57
C ARG A 127 -22.04 -21.85 13.91
N GLN A 128 -20.85 -21.27 13.92
CA GLN A 128 -20.07 -21.04 15.14
C GLN A 128 -20.75 -20.03 16.05
N LEU A 129 -21.32 -18.95 15.51
CA LEU A 129 -22.07 -17.95 16.27
C LEU A 129 -23.28 -18.54 17.00
N GLY A 130 -23.92 -19.56 16.42
CA GLY A 130 -25.08 -20.23 17.01
C GLY A 130 -24.74 -21.28 18.09
N LYS A 131 -23.46 -21.61 18.32
CA LYS A 131 -23.09 -22.61 19.33
C LYS A 131 -23.16 -22.04 20.74
N PRO A 132 -23.70 -22.77 21.73
CA PRO A 132 -23.71 -22.34 23.13
C PRO A 132 -22.31 -21.99 23.68
N ALA A 133 -21.28 -22.72 23.25
CA ALA A 133 -19.89 -22.46 23.63
C ALA A 133 -19.39 -21.05 23.22
N ASN A 134 -19.98 -20.46 22.19
CA ASN A 134 -19.61 -19.14 21.66
C ASN A 134 -20.62 -18.03 22.05
N ALA A 135 -21.55 -18.31 22.97
CA ALA A 135 -22.55 -17.34 23.41
C ALA A 135 -21.92 -16.06 23.99
N GLY A 136 -20.70 -16.16 24.55
CA GLY A 136 -19.91 -15.00 24.98
C GLY A 136 -19.58 -14.03 23.85
N TYR A 137 -19.17 -14.53 22.68
CA TYR A 137 -18.93 -13.71 21.49
C TYR A 137 -20.21 -13.07 20.98
N ALA A 138 -21.29 -13.86 20.85
CA ALA A 138 -22.59 -13.35 20.44
C ALA A 138 -23.04 -12.16 21.31
N ARG A 139 -22.87 -12.28 22.63
CA ARG A 139 -23.17 -11.21 23.58
C ARG A 139 -22.24 -10.00 23.42
N ARG A 140 -20.93 -10.20 23.30
CA ARG A 140 -19.95 -9.10 23.09
C ARG A 140 -20.14 -8.37 21.76
N PHE A 141 -20.63 -9.05 20.72
CA PHE A 141 -21.01 -8.42 19.45
C PHE A 141 -22.35 -7.70 19.55
N GLY A 142 -23.15 -7.95 20.59
CA GLY A 142 -24.47 -7.34 20.80
C GLY A 142 -25.64 -8.13 20.16
N PHE A 143 -25.43 -9.36 19.72
CA PHE A 143 -26.52 -10.22 19.24
C PHE A 143 -27.36 -10.75 20.41
N ARG A 144 -28.64 -10.96 20.13
CA ARG A 144 -29.59 -11.61 21.07
C ARG A 144 -29.73 -13.07 20.67
N ASP A 145 -29.95 -13.94 21.65
CA ASP A 145 -30.14 -15.37 21.40
C ASP A 145 -31.26 -15.61 20.38
N GLY A 146 -30.96 -16.43 19.36
CA GLY A 146 -31.86 -16.72 18.25
C GLY A 146 -32.04 -15.59 17.23
N CYS A 147 -31.46 -14.40 17.44
CA CYS A 147 -31.51 -13.27 16.52
C CYS A 147 -30.13 -13.01 15.90
N PHE A 148 -29.76 -13.84 14.93
CA PHE A 148 -28.49 -13.77 14.21
C PHE A 148 -28.68 -13.34 12.74
N PRO A 149 -27.66 -12.75 12.11
CA PRO A 149 -27.68 -12.47 10.68
C PRO A 149 -27.71 -13.76 9.87
N THR A 150 -28.20 -13.65 8.63
CA THR A 150 -28.11 -14.74 7.64
C THR A 150 -26.87 -14.52 6.77
N GLU A 151 -26.49 -15.53 5.97
CA GLU A 151 -25.40 -15.35 5.00
C GLU A 151 -25.70 -14.21 4.01
N GLY A 152 -26.96 -14.09 3.60
CA GLY A 152 -27.43 -12.98 2.77
C GLY A 152 -27.24 -11.61 3.45
N GLY A 153 -27.44 -11.53 4.76
CA GLY A 153 -27.21 -10.32 5.56
C GLY A 153 -25.73 -9.94 5.64
N LEU A 154 -24.84 -10.90 5.90
CA LEU A 154 -23.39 -10.69 5.88
C LEU A 154 -22.89 -10.27 4.50
N ARG A 155 -23.38 -10.93 3.45
CA ARG A 155 -23.05 -10.57 2.07
C ARG A 155 -23.52 -9.16 1.74
N TYR A 156 -24.76 -8.81 2.08
CA TYR A 156 -25.27 -7.45 1.87
C TYR A 156 -24.38 -6.41 2.55
N PHE A 157 -24.02 -6.61 3.82
CA PHE A 157 -23.14 -5.71 4.56
C PHE A 157 -21.81 -5.46 3.83
N LEU A 158 -21.10 -6.53 3.45
CA LEU A 158 -19.80 -6.42 2.75
C LEU A 158 -19.93 -5.84 1.35
N THR A 159 -20.94 -6.26 0.59
CA THR A 159 -21.18 -5.75 -0.76
C THR A 159 -21.54 -4.27 -0.73
N THR A 160 -22.40 -3.82 0.18
CA THR A 160 -22.77 -2.41 0.30
C THR A 160 -21.58 -1.55 0.73
N LEU A 161 -20.78 -2.01 1.70
CA LEU A 161 -19.55 -1.29 2.08
C LEU A 161 -18.57 -1.16 0.90
N GLY A 162 -18.38 -2.23 0.12
CA GLY A 162 -17.52 -2.19 -1.06
C GLY A 162 -18.08 -1.33 -2.19
N SER A 163 -19.40 -1.38 -2.45
CA SER A 163 -20.02 -0.55 -3.49
C SER A 163 -19.98 0.95 -3.15
N ASN A 164 -19.95 1.28 -1.87
CA ASN A 164 -19.84 2.66 -1.39
C ASN A 164 -18.40 3.03 -1.00
N SER A 165 -17.41 2.17 -1.24
CA SER A 165 -16.02 2.46 -0.85
C SER A 165 -15.40 3.55 -1.71
N THR A 166 -15.88 3.72 -2.94
CA THR A 166 -15.40 4.73 -3.87
C THR A 166 -16.48 5.79 -4.05
N GLY A 167 -16.24 6.99 -3.51
CA GLY A 167 -17.13 8.14 -3.67
C GLY A 167 -16.81 8.99 -4.90
N ASP A 168 -17.43 10.16 -5.00
CA ASP A 168 -17.13 11.16 -6.04
C ASP A 168 -15.85 11.96 -5.73
N ASP A 169 -15.34 11.84 -4.49
CA ASP A 169 -14.13 12.53 -4.04
C ASP A 169 -12.89 11.93 -4.72
N THR A 170 -12.05 12.83 -5.22
CA THR A 170 -10.83 12.47 -5.96
C THR A 170 -9.67 13.35 -5.53
N VAL A 171 -8.46 12.80 -5.63
CA VAL A 171 -7.21 13.52 -5.52
C VAL A 171 -6.65 13.70 -6.92
N THR A 172 -6.36 14.95 -7.28
CA THR A 172 -5.61 15.26 -8.49
C THR A 172 -4.14 15.00 -8.22
N VAL A 173 -3.53 14.07 -8.94
CA VAL A 173 -2.09 13.75 -8.80
C VAL A 173 -1.25 14.43 -9.88
N ASP A 174 -1.84 14.76 -11.03
CA ASP A 174 -1.16 15.49 -12.10
C ASP A 174 -2.15 16.48 -12.72
N GLU A 175 -1.95 17.77 -12.48
CA GLU A 175 -2.81 18.83 -13.02
C GLU A 175 -2.66 19.01 -14.53
N GLU A 176 -1.45 18.83 -15.07
CA GLU A 176 -1.17 19.01 -16.50
C GLU A 176 -1.82 17.91 -17.33
N GLN A 177 -1.78 16.67 -16.84
CA GLN A 177 -2.39 15.51 -17.49
C GLN A 177 -3.84 15.25 -17.04
N GLY A 178 -4.32 15.99 -16.04
CA GLY A 178 -5.67 15.84 -15.47
C GLY A 178 -5.91 14.49 -14.81
N ILE A 179 -4.86 13.86 -14.25
CA ILE A 179 -4.98 12.54 -13.62
C ILE A 179 -5.61 12.70 -12.24
N ARG A 180 -6.77 12.05 -12.06
CA ARG A 180 -7.54 12.06 -10.82
C ARG A 180 -7.74 10.63 -10.34
N ILE A 181 -7.44 10.40 -9.07
CA ILE A 181 -7.59 9.10 -8.41
C ILE A 181 -8.70 9.21 -7.37
N ALA A 182 -9.64 8.26 -7.35
CA ALA A 182 -10.74 8.27 -6.39
C ALA A 182 -10.24 7.97 -4.96
N ILE A 183 -10.83 8.65 -3.98
CA ILE A 183 -10.52 8.41 -2.57
C ILE A 183 -11.32 7.21 -2.07
N GLN A 184 -10.62 6.25 -1.46
CA GLN A 184 -11.26 5.11 -0.81
C GLN A 184 -11.84 5.52 0.55
N GLN A 185 -13.16 5.64 0.65
CA GLN A 185 -13.87 6.00 1.90
C GLN A 185 -13.64 4.97 3.02
N LEU A 186 -13.36 3.70 2.68
CA LEU A 186 -12.98 2.67 3.66
C LEU A 186 -11.66 3.00 4.38
N ASN A 187 -10.82 3.90 3.86
CA ASN A 187 -9.64 4.39 4.56
C ASN A 187 -9.99 5.05 5.89
N GLN A 188 -11.22 5.58 6.08
CA GLN A 188 -11.65 6.12 7.37
C GLN A 188 -11.55 5.07 8.50
N LEU A 189 -11.85 3.80 8.23
CA LEU A 189 -11.71 2.74 9.23
C LEU A 189 -10.25 2.50 9.59
N MET A 190 -9.33 2.57 8.62
CA MET A 190 -7.88 2.46 8.87
C MET A 190 -7.37 3.66 9.65
N VAL A 191 -7.76 4.87 9.26
CA VAL A 191 -7.40 6.12 9.95
C VAL A 191 -7.84 6.08 11.42
N GLN A 192 -9.09 5.72 11.70
CA GLN A 192 -9.56 5.60 13.08
C GLN A 192 -8.76 4.54 13.88
N SER A 193 -8.37 3.43 13.24
CA SER A 193 -7.54 2.40 13.89
C SER A 193 -6.14 2.92 14.20
N VAL A 194 -5.52 3.68 13.29
CA VAL A 194 -4.18 4.25 13.49
C VAL A 194 -4.22 5.31 14.57
N LEU A 195 -5.22 6.20 14.55
CA LEU A 195 -5.42 7.22 15.60
C LEU A 195 -5.61 6.58 16.98
N LEU A 196 -6.40 5.50 17.08
CA LEU A 196 -6.53 4.74 18.32
C LEU A 196 -5.16 4.26 18.85
N LEU A 197 -4.33 3.68 17.98
CA LEU A 197 -3.02 3.16 18.37
C LEU A 197 -2.04 4.29 18.71
N HIS A 198 -2.08 5.39 17.98
CA HIS A 198 -1.24 6.57 18.21
C HIS A 198 -1.61 7.29 19.52
N GLU A 199 -2.89 7.57 19.76
CA GLU A 199 -3.40 8.14 21.01
C GLU A 199 -3.16 7.20 22.21
N ALA A 200 -3.22 5.88 21.97
CA ALA A 200 -2.84 4.88 22.96
C ALA A 200 -1.32 4.85 23.24
N GLY A 201 -0.49 5.54 22.45
CA GLY A 201 0.96 5.59 22.61
C GLY A 201 1.66 4.28 22.22
N PHE A 202 1.02 3.47 21.37
CA PHE A 202 1.60 2.23 20.86
C PHE A 202 2.57 2.48 19.70
N VAL A 203 2.39 3.58 18.98
CA VAL A 203 3.34 4.08 17.98
C VAL A 203 4.41 4.90 18.69
N SER A 204 5.69 4.66 18.38
CA SER A 204 6.76 5.47 18.95
C SER A 204 6.69 6.92 18.44
N PRO A 205 6.99 7.90 19.30
CA PRO A 205 7.09 9.30 18.86
C PRO A 205 8.08 9.48 17.71
N GLU A 206 9.19 8.72 17.70
CA GLU A 206 10.18 8.78 16.63
C GLU A 206 9.60 8.35 15.28
N ALA A 207 8.80 7.26 15.24
CA ALA A 207 8.16 6.84 14.01
C ALA A 207 7.12 7.85 13.50
N TRP A 208 6.49 8.63 14.38
CA TRP A 208 5.51 9.65 13.99
C TRP A 208 6.17 10.96 13.52
N GLU A 209 7.26 11.38 14.17
CA GLU A 209 8.00 12.61 13.87
C GLU A 209 9.04 12.44 12.75
N LYS A 210 9.41 11.20 12.43
CA LYS A 210 10.35 10.85 11.35
C LYS A 210 9.84 9.64 10.59
N ALA A 211 8.65 9.78 10.02
CA ALA A 211 7.95 8.69 9.40
C ALA A 211 8.73 8.15 8.19
N LEU A 212 8.97 6.83 8.23
CA LEU A 212 9.39 6.04 7.09
C LEU A 212 8.16 5.38 6.50
N LEU A 213 7.79 5.80 5.29
CA LEU A 213 6.63 5.29 4.58
C LEU A 213 7.03 4.29 3.51
N CYS A 214 6.28 3.20 3.40
CA CYS A 214 6.54 2.12 2.47
C CYS A 214 5.26 1.77 1.68
N PRO A 215 5.06 2.35 0.48
CA PRO A 215 4.01 1.88 -0.42
C PRO A 215 4.36 0.50 -1.00
N ASP A 216 3.41 -0.43 -0.96
CA ASP A 216 3.61 -1.80 -1.45
C ASP A 216 2.31 -2.42 -2.00
N GLY A 217 2.40 -3.00 -3.19
CA GLY A 217 1.32 -3.68 -3.90
C GLY A 217 1.28 -5.18 -3.64
N MET A 218 0.13 -5.70 -3.21
CA MET A 218 -0.11 -7.14 -3.07
C MET A 218 -1.14 -7.64 -4.08
N LEU A 219 -0.82 -8.73 -4.77
CA LEU A 219 -1.72 -9.40 -5.70
C LEU A 219 -2.67 -10.37 -4.99
N HIS A 220 -3.94 -10.34 -5.39
CA HIS A 220 -5.01 -11.17 -4.86
C HIS A 220 -5.71 -11.94 -5.99
N GLU A 221 -6.02 -13.21 -5.75
CA GLU A 221 -6.79 -14.01 -6.71
C GLU A 221 -8.27 -13.63 -6.68
N ALA A 222 -8.89 -13.52 -7.85
CA ALA A 222 -10.33 -13.37 -7.96
C ALA A 222 -11.06 -14.66 -7.54
N ALA A 223 -12.31 -14.52 -7.13
CA ALA A 223 -13.18 -15.66 -6.86
C ALA A 223 -13.52 -16.45 -8.14
N SER A 224 -13.59 -15.77 -9.29
CA SER A 224 -13.82 -16.39 -10.60
C SER A 224 -12.55 -17.01 -11.17
N ARG A 225 -12.74 -18.12 -11.90
CA ARG A 225 -11.67 -18.76 -12.66
C ARG A 225 -11.37 -18.00 -13.95
N LEU A 226 -10.08 -17.79 -14.22
CA LEU A 226 -9.58 -17.26 -15.47
C LEU A 226 -10.05 -18.10 -16.67
N ARG A 227 -10.64 -17.43 -17.67
CA ARG A 227 -11.03 -18.05 -18.96
C ARG A 227 -10.28 -17.48 -20.16
N CYS A 228 -9.79 -16.24 -20.05
CA CYS A 228 -9.00 -15.56 -21.07
C CYS A 228 -8.09 -14.52 -20.42
N THR A 229 -6.80 -14.52 -20.77
CA THR A 229 -5.80 -13.57 -20.22
C THR A 229 -5.86 -12.17 -20.84
N SER A 230 -6.73 -11.99 -21.84
CA SER A 230 -6.86 -10.74 -22.61
C SER A 230 -8.20 -10.05 -22.36
N VAL A 231 -8.92 -10.40 -21.29
CA VAL A 231 -10.16 -9.70 -20.92
C VAL A 231 -9.86 -8.22 -20.65
N SER A 232 -10.69 -7.33 -21.21
CA SER A 232 -10.69 -5.88 -20.99
C SER A 232 -12.13 -5.35 -20.97
N GLU A 233 -12.32 -4.05 -20.74
CA GLU A 233 -13.64 -3.41 -20.71
C GLU A 233 -14.51 -3.72 -21.94
N THR A 234 -13.91 -3.81 -23.12
CA THR A 234 -14.66 -4.10 -24.35
C THR A 234 -15.36 -5.45 -24.28
N CYS A 235 -14.82 -6.42 -23.53
CA CYS A 235 -15.44 -7.74 -23.38
C CYS A 235 -16.76 -7.72 -22.59
N TYR A 236 -17.03 -6.67 -21.83
CA TYR A 236 -18.26 -6.50 -21.06
C TYR A 236 -19.31 -5.63 -21.78
N GLN A 237 -18.97 -5.09 -22.95
CA GLN A 237 -19.90 -4.30 -23.77
C GLN A 237 -20.76 -5.22 -24.66
N PRO A 238 -22.02 -4.85 -24.94
CA PRO A 238 -22.85 -5.56 -25.91
C PRO A 238 -22.22 -5.63 -27.31
N THR A 239 -22.63 -6.62 -28.11
CA THR A 239 -22.14 -6.85 -29.48
C THR A 239 -23.28 -7.31 -30.38
N SER A 240 -23.15 -7.10 -31.70
CA SER A 240 -24.08 -7.63 -32.69
C SER A 240 -23.34 -8.16 -33.92
N PRO A 241 -23.95 -9.04 -34.72
CA PRO A 241 -23.33 -9.52 -35.97
C PRO A 241 -23.00 -8.38 -36.95
N VAL A 242 -23.79 -7.30 -36.95
CA VAL A 242 -23.61 -6.14 -37.83
C VAL A 242 -22.50 -5.22 -37.32
N ARG A 243 -22.29 -5.17 -36.01
CA ARG A 243 -21.25 -4.34 -35.37
C ARG A 243 -20.56 -5.16 -34.26
N PRO A 244 -19.68 -6.10 -34.62
CA PRO A 244 -19.02 -6.93 -33.64
C PRO A 244 -18.03 -6.11 -32.82
N ARG A 245 -18.01 -6.31 -31.50
CA ARG A 245 -17.01 -5.69 -30.62
C ARG A 245 -15.61 -6.24 -30.92
N PRO A 246 -14.55 -5.43 -30.72
CA PRO A 246 -13.18 -5.90 -30.91
C PRO A 246 -12.81 -6.96 -29.86
N CYS A 247 -12.13 -8.03 -30.30
CA CYS A 247 -11.58 -9.05 -29.41
C CYS A 247 -10.12 -8.70 -29.03
N PRO A 248 -9.81 -8.37 -27.76
CA PRO A 248 -8.44 -8.00 -27.38
C PRO A 248 -7.46 -9.18 -27.53
N ALA A 249 -7.93 -10.42 -27.41
CA ALA A 249 -7.10 -11.60 -27.69
C ALA A 249 -6.67 -11.67 -29.16
N LYS A 250 -7.57 -11.37 -30.12
CA LYS A 250 -7.22 -11.30 -31.54
C LYS A 250 -6.26 -10.16 -31.85
N GLN A 251 -6.45 -8.99 -31.20
CA GLN A 251 -5.51 -7.87 -31.32
C GLN A 251 -4.10 -8.24 -30.83
N LYS A 252 -4.00 -9.07 -29.79
CA LYS A 252 -2.74 -9.67 -29.32
C LYS A 252 -2.28 -10.90 -30.13
N LYS A 253 -2.81 -11.08 -31.35
CA LYS A 253 -2.50 -12.19 -32.28
C LYS A 253 -2.72 -13.59 -31.66
N ARG A 254 -3.73 -13.73 -30.80
CA ARG A 254 -4.22 -15.02 -30.26
C ARG A 254 -5.54 -15.41 -30.92
N ARG A 255 -5.97 -16.67 -30.76
CA ARG A 255 -7.23 -17.21 -31.34
C ARG A 255 -8.45 -16.31 -31.06
N GLY A 256 -8.64 -15.92 -29.80
CA GLY A 256 -9.74 -15.06 -29.35
C GLY A 256 -11.15 -15.62 -29.59
N CYS A 257 -12.18 -14.78 -29.44
CA CYS A 257 -13.56 -15.06 -29.89
C CYS A 257 -13.91 -14.29 -31.15
N ASP A 258 -14.88 -14.80 -31.91
CA ASP A 258 -15.49 -14.06 -33.03
C ASP A 258 -16.35 -12.91 -32.53
N CYS A 259 -16.88 -13.04 -31.31
CA CYS A 259 -17.58 -12.01 -30.56
C CYS A 259 -18.75 -11.35 -31.34
N ASP A 260 -19.29 -12.07 -32.33
CA ASP A 260 -20.43 -11.75 -33.20
C ASP A 260 -21.59 -12.75 -33.02
N THR A 261 -21.40 -13.78 -32.19
CA THR A 261 -22.40 -14.83 -31.92
C THR A 261 -23.37 -14.43 -30.81
N ALA A 262 -24.55 -15.05 -30.80
CA ALA A 262 -25.56 -14.86 -29.75
C ALA A 262 -25.01 -15.14 -28.33
N ALA A 263 -24.09 -16.10 -28.19
CA ALA A 263 -23.42 -16.41 -26.92
C ALA A 263 -22.56 -15.24 -26.39
N CYS A 264 -22.19 -14.30 -27.26
CA CYS A 264 -21.41 -13.12 -26.95
C CYS A 264 -22.26 -11.85 -26.85
N ALA A 265 -23.56 -11.89 -27.17
CA ALA A 265 -24.40 -10.71 -27.44
C ALA A 265 -24.37 -9.64 -26.34
N GLN A 266 -24.43 -10.05 -25.07
CA GLN A 266 -24.39 -9.12 -23.93
C GLN A 266 -22.96 -8.92 -23.41
N ILE A 267 -22.25 -10.03 -23.17
CA ILE A 267 -20.89 -10.06 -22.61
C ILE A 267 -20.12 -11.18 -23.32
N CYS A 268 -18.80 -11.08 -23.38
CA CYS A 268 -17.94 -12.16 -23.88
C CYS A 268 -18.15 -13.43 -23.08
N HIS A 269 -18.38 -14.56 -23.75
CA HIS A 269 -18.55 -15.84 -23.07
C HIS A 269 -17.29 -16.32 -22.30
N HIS A 270 -16.12 -15.74 -22.62
CA HIS A 270 -14.87 -15.93 -21.89
C HIS A 270 -14.58 -14.84 -20.85
N ALA A 271 -15.42 -13.81 -20.71
CA ALA A 271 -15.33 -12.88 -19.60
C ALA A 271 -16.01 -13.50 -18.34
N THR A 272 -15.76 -12.91 -17.18
CA THR A 272 -16.23 -13.40 -15.88
C THR A 272 -17.20 -12.38 -15.28
N PRO A 273 -18.52 -12.51 -15.50
CA PRO A 273 -19.49 -11.49 -15.07
C PRO A 273 -19.53 -11.22 -13.56
N ARG A 274 -19.05 -12.16 -12.74
CA ARG A 274 -19.01 -12.01 -11.28
C ARG A 274 -17.81 -11.20 -10.78
N ASP A 275 -16.75 -11.11 -11.57
CA ASP A 275 -15.54 -10.34 -11.27
C ASP A 275 -15.17 -9.52 -12.52
N PRO A 276 -15.98 -8.50 -12.88
CA PRO A 276 -15.83 -7.77 -14.13
C PRO A 276 -14.51 -6.99 -14.21
N GLU A 277 -13.96 -6.59 -13.07
CA GLU A 277 -12.71 -5.84 -12.93
C GLU A 277 -11.47 -6.73 -12.78
N ALA A 278 -11.61 -8.03 -12.52
CA ALA A 278 -10.45 -8.91 -12.36
C ALA A 278 -9.65 -9.01 -13.67
N ARG A 279 -8.33 -8.83 -13.58
CA ARG A 279 -7.42 -8.85 -14.74
C ARG A 279 -6.27 -9.81 -14.52
N TYR A 280 -5.66 -10.25 -15.62
CA TYR A 280 -4.51 -11.16 -15.59
C TYR A 280 -3.20 -10.37 -15.65
N VAL A 281 -2.27 -10.71 -14.77
CA VAL A 281 -0.89 -10.22 -14.77
C VAL A 281 0.09 -11.38 -14.66
N TRP A 282 1.23 -11.27 -15.32
CA TRP A 282 2.36 -12.17 -15.10
C TRP A 282 3.36 -11.46 -14.20
N TYR A 283 3.56 -11.98 -12.99
CA TYR A 283 4.47 -11.39 -12.02
C TYR A 283 5.77 -12.19 -11.97
N THR A 284 6.89 -11.56 -12.33
CA THR A 284 8.23 -12.19 -12.38
C THR A 284 9.01 -12.09 -11.06
N GLY A 285 8.50 -11.36 -10.07
CA GLY A 285 9.17 -11.19 -8.77
C GLY A 285 10.39 -10.27 -8.77
N SER A 286 10.75 -9.69 -9.92
CA SER A 286 11.82 -8.71 -10.02
C SER A 286 11.63 -7.82 -11.24
N ASN A 287 11.89 -6.52 -11.05
CA ASN A 287 11.98 -5.51 -12.10
C ASN A 287 13.43 -5.27 -12.55
N GLN A 288 14.40 -6.00 -11.97
CA GLN A 288 15.83 -5.88 -12.32
C GLN A 288 16.16 -6.78 -13.51
N PRO A 289 17.08 -6.37 -14.41
CA PRO A 289 17.63 -7.29 -15.41
C PRO A 289 18.28 -8.50 -14.71
N GLY A 290 18.18 -9.67 -15.33
CA GLY A 290 18.80 -10.90 -14.83
C GLY A 290 20.27 -10.71 -14.50
N ASN A 291 20.74 -11.35 -13.42
CA ASN A 291 22.13 -11.25 -13.00
C ASN A 291 23.02 -11.89 -14.10
N PRO A 292 24.10 -11.24 -14.54
CA PRO A 292 25.01 -11.80 -15.56
C PRO A 292 25.70 -13.11 -15.16
N ASN A 293 25.64 -13.47 -13.87
CA ASN A 293 26.08 -14.77 -13.35
C ASN A 293 24.95 -15.81 -13.26
N GLU A 294 23.74 -15.50 -13.74
CA GLU A 294 22.70 -16.52 -13.89
C GLU A 294 23.16 -17.54 -14.95
N PRO A 295 23.02 -18.85 -14.68
CA PRO A 295 23.38 -19.88 -15.64
C PRO A 295 22.64 -19.65 -16.97
N ILE A 296 23.39 -19.60 -18.07
CA ILE A 296 22.83 -19.53 -19.43
C ILE A 296 22.00 -20.80 -19.74
N ASP A 297 22.35 -21.92 -19.08
CA ASP A 297 21.62 -23.18 -19.14
C ASP A 297 20.80 -23.39 -17.87
N GLY A 298 19.65 -22.71 -17.82
CA GLY A 298 18.60 -22.94 -16.84
C GLY A 298 17.41 -23.66 -17.46
N ASP A 299 17.47 -24.99 -17.42
CA ASP A 299 16.35 -25.93 -17.60
C ASP A 299 15.85 -26.15 -19.05
N GLN A 300 16.21 -27.30 -19.62
CA GLN A 300 15.54 -27.89 -20.81
C GLN A 300 14.07 -28.30 -20.54
N GLY A 301 13.46 -27.78 -19.47
CA GLY A 301 12.07 -27.96 -19.04
C GLY A 301 11.23 -26.67 -18.98
N GLY A 302 11.75 -25.53 -19.45
CA GLY A 302 10.97 -24.42 -20.04
C GLY A 302 9.72 -23.92 -19.30
N GLN A 303 9.80 -23.51 -18.03
CA GLN A 303 8.83 -22.59 -17.45
C GLN A 303 9.47 -21.23 -17.15
N PRO A 304 8.94 -20.11 -17.68
CA PRO A 304 9.43 -18.78 -17.34
C PRO A 304 9.31 -18.53 -15.83
N LYS A 305 10.34 -17.94 -15.21
CA LYS A 305 10.29 -17.49 -13.81
C LYS A 305 9.10 -16.53 -13.64
N GLY A 306 8.27 -16.80 -12.65
CA GLY A 306 7.12 -15.96 -12.30
C GLY A 306 5.84 -16.75 -12.04
N ARG A 307 4.80 -16.05 -11.62
CA ARG A 307 3.45 -16.58 -11.39
C ARG A 307 2.43 -15.72 -12.11
N GLY A 308 1.54 -16.36 -12.86
CA GLY A 308 0.34 -15.72 -13.36
C GLY A 308 -0.67 -15.53 -12.24
N VAL A 309 -1.18 -14.31 -12.08
CA VAL A 309 -2.28 -14.01 -11.15
C VAL A 309 -3.44 -13.43 -11.93
N TYR A 310 -4.63 -13.98 -11.71
CA TYR A 310 -5.88 -13.42 -12.21
C TYR A 310 -6.68 -12.88 -11.03
N GLY A 311 -6.86 -11.56 -11.00
CA GLY A 311 -7.62 -10.92 -9.95
C GLY A 311 -7.27 -9.46 -9.82
N TYR A 312 -6.85 -9.11 -8.61
CA TYR A 312 -6.79 -7.74 -8.14
C TYR A 312 -5.47 -7.46 -7.43
N LYS A 313 -5.31 -6.20 -7.05
CA LYS A 313 -4.15 -5.70 -6.35
C LYS A 313 -4.61 -4.72 -5.27
N SER A 314 -4.15 -4.93 -4.05
CA SER A 314 -4.27 -3.93 -2.99
C SER A 314 -2.95 -3.17 -2.89
N LEU A 315 -3.02 -1.85 -2.84
CA LEU A 315 -1.88 -1.00 -2.55
C LEU A 315 -1.99 -0.51 -1.10
N ARG A 316 -0.94 -0.69 -0.31
CA ARG A 316 -0.92 -0.25 1.09
C ARG A 316 0.17 0.79 1.25
N LEU A 317 -0.15 1.90 1.90
CA LEU A 317 0.84 2.86 2.37
C LEU A 317 1.16 2.54 3.84
N GLN A 318 2.31 1.95 4.09
CA GLN A 318 2.69 1.51 5.44
C GLN A 318 3.57 2.54 6.15
N LEU A 319 3.33 2.76 7.44
CA LEU A 319 4.28 3.39 8.36
C LEU A 319 5.13 2.30 9.02
N ALA A 320 6.45 2.40 8.92
CA ALA A 320 7.37 1.56 9.67
C ALA A 320 7.71 2.21 11.02
N ASP A 321 7.56 1.45 12.11
CA ASP A 321 8.04 1.83 13.43
C ASP A 321 9.30 0.99 13.77
N PRO A 322 10.51 1.50 13.48
CA PRO A 322 11.74 0.77 13.74
C PRO A 322 12.07 0.64 15.23
N VAL A 323 11.53 1.52 16.07
CA VAL A 323 11.74 1.49 17.54
C VAL A 323 10.95 0.35 18.14
N ARG A 324 9.67 0.23 17.78
CA ARG A 324 8.78 -0.82 18.27
C ARG A 324 8.73 -2.06 17.37
N ARG A 325 9.45 -2.07 16.24
CA ARG A 325 9.62 -3.23 15.33
C ARG A 325 8.30 -3.75 14.75
N PHE A 326 7.40 -2.86 14.35
CA PHE A 326 6.16 -3.21 13.66
C PHE A 326 5.85 -2.19 12.56
N SER A 327 4.79 -2.43 11.79
CA SER A 327 4.28 -1.48 10.81
C SER A 327 2.76 -1.39 10.86
N LEU A 328 2.25 -0.25 10.40
CA LEU A 328 0.81 0.03 10.30
C LEU A 328 0.47 0.43 8.88
N THR A 329 -0.65 -0.06 8.35
CA THR A 329 -1.21 0.48 7.11
C THR A 329 -1.94 1.78 7.43
N LEU A 330 -1.42 2.90 6.92
CA LEU A 330 -2.02 4.22 7.11
C LEU A 330 -3.22 4.42 6.21
N LEU A 331 -3.06 4.11 4.93
CA LEU A 331 -4.07 4.24 3.88
C LEU A 331 -3.90 3.09 2.88
N GLY A 332 -4.95 2.82 2.11
CA GLY A 332 -4.88 1.83 1.05
C GLY A 332 -5.69 2.20 -0.18
N ASP A 333 -5.39 1.51 -1.27
CA ASP A 333 -6.16 1.53 -2.50
C ASP A 333 -6.30 0.11 -3.05
N TYR A 334 -7.18 -0.06 -4.03
CA TYR A 334 -7.45 -1.34 -4.66
C TYR A 334 -7.74 -1.15 -6.15
N MET A 335 -7.21 -2.05 -6.95
CA MET A 335 -7.26 -1.97 -8.41
C MET A 335 -7.21 -3.36 -9.05
N PRO A 336 -7.56 -3.50 -10.33
CA PRO A 336 -7.26 -4.70 -11.10
C PRO A 336 -5.78 -5.11 -11.05
N ALA A 337 -5.48 -6.40 -11.11
CA ALA A 337 -4.10 -6.89 -10.91
C ALA A 337 -3.06 -6.38 -11.91
N ASN A 338 -3.48 -5.99 -13.12
CA ASN A 338 -2.61 -5.49 -14.17
C ASN A 338 -2.47 -3.96 -14.17
N GLU A 339 -3.17 -3.25 -13.28
CA GLU A 339 -3.02 -1.80 -13.14
C GLU A 339 -1.68 -1.47 -12.49
N ARG A 340 -1.21 -0.28 -12.84
CA ARG A 340 0.04 0.27 -12.34
C ARG A 340 -0.19 1.02 -11.03
N GLU A 341 0.83 1.00 -10.16
CA GLU A 341 0.71 1.48 -8.78
C GLU A 341 1.17 2.92 -8.59
N GLU A 342 1.90 3.50 -9.55
CA GLU A 342 2.54 4.81 -9.32
C GLU A 342 1.54 5.94 -9.07
N ASN A 343 0.46 6.04 -9.86
CA ASN A 343 -0.53 7.11 -9.70
C ASN A 343 -1.37 6.91 -8.43
N PRO A 344 -1.93 5.72 -8.15
CA PRO A 344 -2.58 5.45 -6.86
C PRO A 344 -1.65 5.67 -5.66
N GLY A 345 -0.37 5.27 -5.76
CA GLY A 345 0.62 5.48 -4.70
C GLY A 345 0.87 6.95 -4.41
N ALA A 346 1.05 7.77 -5.45
CA ALA A 346 1.14 9.22 -5.32
C ALA A 346 -0.12 9.82 -4.68
N ALA A 347 -1.31 9.33 -5.07
CA ALA A 347 -2.56 9.78 -4.47
C ALA A 347 -2.66 9.46 -2.98
N LEU A 348 -2.20 8.30 -2.53
CA LEU A 348 -2.16 7.95 -1.10
C LEU A 348 -1.21 8.87 -0.32
N LEU A 349 -0.07 9.24 -0.91
CA LEU A 349 0.89 10.17 -0.29
C LEU A 349 0.28 11.57 -0.10
N LEU A 350 -0.39 12.11 -1.12
CA LEU A 350 -1.04 13.42 -1.06
C LEU A 350 -2.19 13.49 -0.04
N GLN A 351 -2.80 12.36 0.31
CA GLN A 351 -3.88 12.30 1.30
C GLN A 351 -3.39 12.37 2.76
N LEU A 352 -2.08 12.22 2.99
CA LEU A 352 -1.52 12.17 4.35
C LEU A 352 -1.77 13.45 5.14
N GLU A 353 -1.62 14.62 4.53
CA GLU A 353 -1.83 15.90 5.22
C GLU A 353 -3.26 16.04 5.75
N SER A 354 -4.24 15.51 5.01
CA SER A 354 -5.66 15.55 5.41
C SER A 354 -5.98 14.55 6.52
N TYR A 355 -5.45 13.33 6.45
CA TYR A 355 -5.79 12.27 7.42
C TYR A 355 -4.88 12.23 8.65
N TYR A 356 -3.63 12.66 8.51
CA TYR A 356 -2.58 12.60 9.52
C TYR A 356 -1.77 13.91 9.57
N PRO A 357 -2.39 15.05 9.90
CA PRO A 357 -1.75 16.37 9.82
C PRO A 357 -0.54 16.55 10.76
N THR A 358 -0.36 15.66 11.74
CA THR A 358 0.77 15.67 12.68
C THR A 358 1.85 14.64 12.35
N LEU A 359 1.68 13.87 11.27
CA LEU A 359 2.68 12.88 10.83
C LEU A 359 3.74 13.57 9.98
N HIS A 360 4.99 13.57 10.44
CA HIS A 360 6.10 14.21 9.73
C HIS A 360 6.87 13.17 8.91
N VAL A 361 6.73 13.23 7.59
CA VAL A 361 7.38 12.29 6.67
C VAL A 361 8.85 12.64 6.48
N ASP A 362 9.74 11.72 6.86
CA ASP A 362 11.18 11.88 6.67
C ASP A 362 11.67 11.16 5.40
N ALA A 363 11.11 9.99 5.10
CA ALA A 363 11.49 9.20 3.94
C ALA A 363 10.34 8.35 3.40
N VAL A 364 10.34 8.14 2.10
CA VAL A 364 9.48 7.17 1.43
C VAL A 364 10.36 6.13 0.74
N ALA A 365 10.19 4.87 1.12
CA ALA A 365 10.91 3.74 0.58
C ALA A 365 10.01 2.85 -0.27
N GLY A 366 10.41 2.56 -1.50
CA GLY A 366 9.60 1.79 -2.44
C GLY A 366 10.46 1.06 -3.47
N ASP A 367 9.85 0.13 -4.19
CA ASP A 367 10.55 -0.54 -5.28
C ASP A 367 10.58 0.32 -6.56
N ALA A 368 11.16 -0.20 -7.64
CA ALA A 368 11.28 0.50 -8.91
C ALA A 368 9.92 0.85 -9.55
N GLY A 369 8.82 0.25 -9.09
CA GLY A 369 7.44 0.60 -9.48
C GLY A 369 7.05 2.01 -9.05
N PHE A 370 7.65 2.56 -7.99
CA PHE A 370 7.47 3.95 -7.57
C PHE A 370 8.55 4.90 -8.09
N GLY A 371 9.48 4.41 -8.92
CA GLY A 371 10.55 5.20 -9.53
C GLY A 371 10.14 6.04 -10.75
N TYR A 372 8.85 6.33 -10.91
CA TYR A 372 8.33 7.23 -11.95
C TYR A 372 8.34 8.68 -11.49
N ASP A 373 8.47 9.62 -12.43
CA ASP A 373 8.55 11.06 -12.16
C ASP A 373 7.46 11.56 -11.20
N LEU A 374 6.22 11.10 -11.36
CA LEU A 374 5.10 11.59 -10.53
C LEU A 374 5.25 11.24 -9.04
N PRO A 375 5.36 9.96 -8.60
CA PRO A 375 5.65 9.65 -7.21
C PRO A 375 6.89 10.35 -6.68
N LEU A 376 7.97 10.40 -7.48
CA LEU A 376 9.21 11.03 -7.07
C LEU A 376 9.07 12.54 -6.88
N HIS A 377 8.25 13.20 -7.70
CA HIS A 377 7.88 14.60 -7.54
C HIS A 377 7.09 14.79 -6.25
N VAL A 378 6.03 14.00 -6.03
CA VAL A 378 5.18 14.09 -4.83
C VAL A 378 5.99 13.91 -3.53
N ILE A 379 6.89 12.92 -3.51
CA ILE A 379 7.75 12.69 -2.35
C ILE A 379 8.66 13.92 -2.08
N TYR A 380 9.20 14.54 -3.13
CA TYR A 380 10.15 15.64 -3.00
C TYR A 380 9.48 17.00 -2.73
N ALA A 381 8.44 17.33 -3.49
CA ALA A 381 7.82 18.65 -3.55
C ALA A 381 6.76 18.80 -2.45
N ASP A 382 5.79 17.89 -2.41
CA ASP A 382 4.64 17.94 -1.49
C ASP A 382 5.03 17.43 -0.10
N LEU A 383 5.62 16.23 0.00
CA LEU A 383 6.00 15.66 1.29
C LEU A 383 7.33 16.19 1.84
N GLN A 384 8.14 16.83 1.00
CA GLN A 384 9.47 17.32 1.36
C GLN A 384 10.40 16.24 1.93
N ALA A 385 10.16 14.98 1.56
CA ALA A 385 10.78 13.81 2.14
C ALA A 385 11.93 13.24 1.29
N ARG A 386 12.72 12.36 1.89
CA ARG A 386 13.76 11.60 1.19
C ARG A 386 13.12 10.53 0.31
N ARG A 387 13.61 10.43 -0.93
CA ARG A 387 13.26 9.35 -1.86
C ARG A 387 14.25 8.21 -1.66
N VAL A 388 13.80 7.12 -1.06
CA VAL A 388 14.56 5.86 -0.86
C VAL A 388 13.93 4.78 -1.74
N VAL A 389 13.77 5.11 -3.00
CA VAL A 389 13.07 4.27 -3.97
C VAL A 389 14.09 3.56 -4.86
N ASP A 390 13.86 2.30 -5.19
CA ASP A 390 14.74 1.57 -6.09
C ASP A 390 14.79 2.24 -7.46
N LEU A 391 15.97 2.27 -8.05
CA LEU A 391 16.17 2.91 -9.34
C LEU A 391 15.39 2.16 -10.43
N ARG A 392 14.53 2.90 -11.14
CA ARG A 392 13.87 2.42 -12.34
C ARG A 392 14.84 2.46 -13.52
N ALA A 393 14.96 1.33 -14.23
CA ALA A 393 15.76 1.25 -15.45
C ALA A 393 15.16 2.13 -16.56
N HIS A 394 16.04 2.77 -17.34
CA HIS A 394 15.69 3.58 -18.50
C HIS A 394 16.35 3.02 -19.77
N GLU A 395 15.72 3.17 -20.94
CA GLU A 395 16.25 2.60 -22.19
C GLU A 395 17.64 3.13 -22.54
N THR A 396 17.89 4.41 -22.22
CA THR A 396 19.19 5.07 -22.44
C THR A 396 20.31 4.56 -21.52
N ASP A 397 20.02 3.73 -20.52
CA ASP A 397 21.05 3.15 -19.66
C ASP A 397 21.99 2.21 -20.40
N LYS A 398 21.50 1.59 -21.47
CA LYS A 398 22.27 0.67 -22.31
C LYS A 398 23.31 1.41 -23.16
N ASP A 399 23.06 2.68 -23.48
CA ASP A 399 23.97 3.50 -24.28
C ASP A 399 24.88 4.33 -23.38
N LYS A 400 26.06 3.76 -23.10
CA LYS A 400 27.06 4.44 -22.25
C LYS A 400 27.47 5.80 -22.80
N GLN A 401 27.50 5.97 -24.12
CA GLN A 401 27.94 7.22 -24.75
C GLN A 401 27.07 8.42 -24.36
N GLN A 402 25.83 8.17 -23.94
CA GLN A 402 24.91 9.21 -23.47
C GLN A 402 25.16 9.62 -22.01
N TRP A 403 25.89 8.83 -21.21
CA TRP A 403 26.05 9.09 -19.77
C TRP A 403 26.72 10.44 -19.47
N PRO A 404 27.83 10.84 -20.14
CA PRO A 404 28.43 12.15 -19.90
C PRO A 404 27.55 13.32 -20.41
N LEU A 405 26.71 13.07 -21.42
CA LEU A 405 25.81 14.07 -22.01
C LEU A 405 24.62 14.37 -21.07
N ARG A 406 23.95 13.34 -20.57
CA ARG A 406 22.86 13.48 -19.60
C ARG A 406 23.35 13.79 -18.17
N GLY A 407 24.60 13.42 -17.87
CA GLY A 407 25.29 13.74 -16.62
C GLY A 407 25.17 12.69 -15.52
N TYR A 408 24.75 11.45 -15.82
CA TYR A 408 24.68 10.34 -14.86
C TYR A 408 24.76 8.95 -15.53
N ASP A 409 25.14 7.93 -14.77
CA ASP A 409 25.28 6.53 -15.22
C ASP A 409 23.98 5.72 -15.06
N ASP A 410 24.02 4.43 -15.44
CA ASP A 410 22.92 3.47 -15.30
C ASP A 410 22.49 3.18 -13.85
N ARG A 411 23.22 3.70 -12.87
CA ARG A 411 22.90 3.63 -11.43
C ARG A 411 22.45 4.97 -10.88
N GLY A 412 22.21 5.95 -11.76
CA GLY A 412 21.83 7.30 -11.38
C GLY A 412 22.96 8.13 -10.79
N ARG A 413 24.19 7.62 -10.71
CA ARG A 413 25.30 8.37 -10.12
C ARG A 413 25.72 9.48 -11.07
N PRO A 414 25.93 10.72 -10.60
CA PRO A 414 26.43 11.78 -11.46
C PRO A 414 27.74 11.39 -12.14
N ILE A 415 27.88 11.75 -13.41
CA ILE A 415 29.06 11.53 -14.25
C ILE A 415 29.59 12.87 -14.74
N CYS A 416 30.91 13.06 -14.72
CA CYS A 416 31.52 14.28 -15.25
C CYS A 416 31.64 14.20 -16.79
N PRO A 417 31.82 15.33 -17.50
CA PRO A 417 31.98 15.32 -18.95
C PRO A 417 33.14 14.47 -19.48
N PHE A 418 34.09 14.08 -18.63
CA PHE A 418 35.21 13.19 -18.98
C PHE A 418 34.95 11.72 -18.63
N GLY A 419 33.74 11.36 -18.21
CA GLY A 419 33.33 9.97 -17.96
C GLY A 419 33.74 9.40 -16.59
N TYR A 420 34.08 10.23 -15.61
CA TYR A 420 34.32 9.79 -14.22
C TYR A 420 33.04 9.89 -13.39
N ALA A 421 32.75 8.85 -12.61
CA ALA A 421 31.66 8.84 -11.66
C ALA A 421 31.99 9.63 -10.39
N TYR A 422 30.99 10.32 -9.86
CA TYR A 422 31.07 10.99 -8.57
C TYR A 422 30.80 9.99 -7.45
N VAL A 423 31.27 10.32 -6.25
CA VAL A 423 30.95 9.60 -5.03
C VAL A 423 29.99 10.43 -4.17
N ALA A 424 29.08 9.73 -3.49
CA ALA A 424 28.13 10.38 -2.58
C ALA A 424 28.88 10.97 -1.39
N ASN A 425 28.52 12.20 -1.01
CA ASN A 425 29.07 12.95 0.11
C ASN A 425 27.96 13.38 1.08
N GLY A 426 26.98 12.51 1.27
CA GLY A 426 25.86 12.69 2.20
C GLY A 426 24.65 13.44 1.62
N TYR A 427 23.57 13.40 2.39
CA TYR A 427 22.32 14.10 2.12
C TYR A 427 22.24 15.36 2.99
N ASP A 428 21.95 16.50 2.36
CA ASP A 428 21.67 17.76 3.04
C ASP A 428 20.16 17.86 3.27
N ALA A 429 19.69 17.54 4.49
CA ALA A 429 18.27 17.55 4.84
C ALA A 429 17.64 18.93 4.75
N ALA A 430 18.37 19.99 5.14
CA ALA A 430 17.86 21.36 5.09
C ALA A 430 17.63 21.83 3.65
N ARG A 431 18.46 21.37 2.70
CA ARG A 431 18.34 21.71 1.27
C ARG A 431 17.74 20.61 0.41
N ARG A 432 17.31 19.50 1.05
CA ARG A 432 16.70 18.31 0.45
C ARG A 432 17.47 17.75 -0.75
N ARG A 433 18.80 17.68 -0.69
CA ARG A 433 19.62 17.31 -1.85
C ARG A 433 20.79 16.42 -1.50
N TYR A 434 21.14 15.50 -2.39
CA TYR A 434 22.36 14.71 -2.28
C TYR A 434 23.55 15.49 -2.83
N LYS A 435 24.62 15.52 -2.04
CA LYS A 435 25.89 16.11 -2.45
C LYS A 435 26.78 15.03 -3.04
N TRP A 436 27.38 15.34 -4.18
CA TRP A 436 28.27 14.44 -4.92
C TRP A 436 29.58 15.17 -5.19
N VAL A 437 30.69 14.45 -5.06
CA VAL A 437 32.03 14.99 -5.32
C VAL A 437 32.79 14.07 -6.27
N CYS A 438 33.56 14.64 -7.18
CA CYS A 438 34.43 13.82 -8.02
C CYS A 438 35.70 13.37 -7.28
N ALA A 439 36.05 14.03 -6.16
CA ALA A 439 37.20 13.73 -5.32
C ALA A 439 38.51 13.57 -6.12
N HIS A 440 38.67 14.37 -7.18
CA HIS A 440 39.78 14.29 -8.12
C HIS A 440 40.05 12.85 -8.63
N ALA A 441 39.01 12.05 -8.87
CA ALA A 441 39.14 10.66 -9.30
C ALA A 441 40.13 10.49 -10.49
N CYS A 442 40.13 11.44 -11.42
CA CYS A 442 41.05 11.45 -12.56
C CYS A 442 42.54 11.61 -12.21
N GLN A 443 42.88 12.24 -11.07
CA GLN A 443 44.25 12.35 -10.57
C GLN A 443 44.63 11.14 -9.68
N ASN A 444 43.63 10.49 -9.07
CA ASN A 444 43.80 9.40 -8.11
C ASN A 444 43.91 8.00 -8.77
N LYS A 445 44.36 7.93 -10.02
CA LYS A 445 44.53 6.68 -10.81
C LYS A 445 43.23 5.87 -11.00
N SER A 446 42.06 6.43 -10.71
CA SER A 446 40.79 5.80 -11.03
C SER A 446 40.62 5.74 -12.56
N GLN A 447 40.00 4.67 -13.06
CA GLN A 447 39.61 4.62 -14.46
C GLN A 447 38.23 5.28 -14.64
N PRO A 448 38.01 6.01 -15.75
CA PRO A 448 36.67 6.50 -16.07
C PRO A 448 35.74 5.32 -16.35
N VAL A 449 34.46 5.45 -15.99
CA VAL A 449 33.46 4.41 -16.29
C VAL A 449 33.18 4.29 -17.79
N LEU A 450 33.52 5.35 -18.53
CA LEU A 450 33.51 5.41 -19.99
C LEU A 450 34.59 6.39 -20.46
N ARG A 451 35.34 6.03 -21.50
CA ARG A 451 36.20 6.99 -22.20
C ARG A 451 35.39 7.78 -23.23
N VAL A 452 35.54 9.09 -23.20
CA VAL A 452 34.90 10.03 -24.13
C VAL A 452 35.85 10.27 -25.30
N ASP A 453 35.32 10.13 -26.50
CA ASP A 453 36.09 10.30 -27.73
C ASP A 453 36.68 11.72 -27.81
N GLY A 454 37.97 11.81 -28.12
CA GLY A 454 38.70 13.08 -28.19
C GLY A 454 39.19 13.65 -26.86
N ALA A 455 38.84 13.05 -25.71
CA ALA A 455 39.30 13.52 -24.40
C ALA A 455 40.67 12.92 -23.99
N HIS A 456 41.47 13.70 -23.26
CA HIS A 456 42.71 13.23 -22.65
C HIS A 456 42.48 12.63 -21.26
N TYR A 457 43.29 11.64 -20.87
CA TYR A 457 43.19 10.95 -19.59
C TYR A 457 44.57 10.88 -18.90
N PRO A 458 44.78 11.61 -17.79
CA PRO A 458 43.83 12.51 -17.11
C PRO A 458 43.51 13.79 -17.92
N PRO A 459 42.29 14.33 -17.78
CA PRO A 459 41.82 15.49 -18.57
C PRO A 459 42.43 16.78 -18.04
N ARG A 460 43.48 17.28 -18.71
CA ARG A 460 44.19 18.51 -18.31
C ARG A 460 43.32 19.76 -18.44
N GLU A 461 42.34 19.69 -19.33
CA GLU A 461 41.33 20.70 -19.58
C GLU A 461 40.22 20.77 -18.51
N CYS A 462 40.23 19.89 -17.50
CA CYS A 462 39.24 19.91 -16.44
C CYS A 462 39.41 21.18 -15.57
N PRO A 463 38.38 22.04 -15.44
CA PRO A 463 38.51 23.29 -14.69
C PRO A 463 38.58 23.09 -13.17
N TYR A 464 38.37 21.86 -12.68
CA TYR A 464 38.32 21.53 -11.26
C TYR A 464 39.59 20.84 -10.75
N LEU A 465 40.74 21.05 -11.40
CA LEU A 465 42.03 20.48 -10.99
C LEU A 465 42.86 21.39 -10.08
N GLY A 466 42.50 22.67 -9.97
CA GLY A 466 43.26 23.68 -9.22
C GLY A 466 43.02 23.64 -7.70
N SER A 467 43.88 24.34 -6.95
CA SER A 467 43.81 24.46 -5.48
C SER A 467 42.52 25.09 -4.95
N GLU A 468 41.86 25.92 -5.77
CA GLU A 468 40.54 26.52 -5.46
C GLU A 468 39.41 25.47 -5.38
N HIS A 469 39.64 24.25 -5.87
CA HIS A 469 38.68 23.16 -5.87
C HIS A 469 39.26 21.93 -5.15
N PRO A 470 39.46 21.96 -3.82
CA PRO A 470 40.19 20.90 -3.09
C PRO A 470 39.50 19.52 -3.09
N PHE A 471 38.21 19.47 -3.46
CA PHE A 471 37.44 18.23 -3.59
C PHE A 471 37.03 17.94 -5.06
N GLY A 472 37.57 18.72 -6.01
CA GLY A 472 37.18 18.73 -7.40
C GLY A 472 35.79 19.34 -7.62
N ARG A 473 35.09 18.88 -8.66
CA ARG A 473 33.73 19.32 -8.96
C ARG A 473 32.77 18.76 -7.91
N ILE A 474 31.86 19.62 -7.46
CA ILE A 474 30.75 19.27 -6.58
C ILE A 474 29.45 19.41 -7.38
N VAL A 475 28.59 18.40 -7.31
CA VAL A 475 27.24 18.41 -7.88
C VAL A 475 26.25 18.21 -6.74
N ASN A 476 25.18 19.00 -6.72
CA ASN A 476 24.08 18.80 -5.78
C ASN A 476 22.84 18.40 -6.58
N VAL A 477 22.23 17.27 -6.23
CA VAL A 477 21.02 16.77 -6.89
C VAL A 477 19.87 16.83 -5.89
N GLY A 478 18.96 17.78 -6.13
CA GLY A 478 17.69 17.90 -5.42
C GLY A 478 16.64 17.07 -6.14
N GLU A 479 15.59 17.71 -6.64
CA GLU A 479 14.51 17.02 -7.37
C GLU A 479 14.99 16.36 -8.66
N ARG A 480 15.70 17.11 -9.49
CA ARG A 480 16.07 16.76 -10.87
C ARG A 480 17.56 16.93 -11.11
N PHE A 481 18.07 16.23 -12.13
CA PHE A 481 19.37 16.49 -12.72
C PHE A 481 19.35 17.78 -13.56
N SER A 482 20.52 18.24 -13.98
CA SER A 482 20.65 19.45 -14.81
C SER A 482 19.98 19.35 -16.18
N ASP A 483 19.75 18.13 -16.68
CA ASP A 483 19.01 17.86 -17.91
C ASP A 483 17.49 17.83 -17.71
N GLY A 484 17.01 18.07 -16.48
CA GLY A 484 15.60 18.02 -16.11
C GLY A 484 15.08 16.62 -15.77
N SER A 485 15.88 15.56 -15.93
CA SER A 485 15.43 14.20 -15.62
C SER A 485 15.30 13.97 -14.12
N MET A 486 14.29 13.21 -13.73
CA MET A 486 14.08 12.78 -12.35
C MET A 486 14.60 11.35 -12.19
N ARG A 487 15.85 11.24 -11.72
CA ARG A 487 16.47 9.95 -11.47
C ARG A 487 16.95 9.89 -10.03
N LEU A 488 16.82 8.72 -9.41
CA LEU A 488 17.26 8.48 -8.05
C LEU A 488 18.76 8.21 -8.01
N VAL A 489 19.38 8.55 -6.87
CA VAL A 489 20.82 8.67 -6.68
C VAL A 489 21.29 7.88 -5.48
#